data_AF-A0A2V6DBY8-F1
#
_entry.id   AF-A0A2V6DBY8-F1
#
_cell.length_a   1.000
_cell.length_b   1.000
_cell.length_c   1.000
_cell.angle_alpha   90.00
_cell.angle_beta   90.00
_cell.angle_gamma   90.00
#
_symmetry.space_group_name_H-M   'P 1'
#
loop_
_entity.id
_entity.type
_entity.pdbx_description
1 polymer ?
#
loop_
_entity_poly.entity_id
_entity_poly.type
_entity_poly.pdbx_seq_one_letter_code
_entity_poly.pdbx_strand_id
1 'polypeptide(L)'
;MKSARMCGNLRCNGREATARLSNLLIALCLLALAEATQAQTLGPAPAVSPSASPEEETIVPTFETQKLARTYILDVPAPRGQITDRNGAPLAQNRLTYNLVINFPTPLDFSDAQALSYTREKIDEVAKSIGRRFRISDETILRHYRNRGIMPFEIAQNLSPQEYENIKDALPAGMMVRPI
;
A
#
# COMPACT_ATOMS: atom_id res chain seq x y z
N MET A 1 35.72 -13.77 68.05
CA MET A 1 35.96 -15.12 68.61
C MET A 1 34.61 -15.79 68.87
N LYS A 2 34.35 -17.00 68.34
CA LYS A 2 33.18 -17.88 68.67
C LYS A 2 31.79 -17.24 68.36
N SER A 3 30.63 -17.91 68.28
CA SER A 3 30.17 -19.28 67.92
C SER A 3 28.62 -19.20 67.76
N ALA A 4 27.88 -20.04 67.02
CA ALA A 4 28.16 -21.21 66.17
C ALA A 4 27.08 -21.35 65.05
N ARG A 5 26.77 -22.57 64.58
CA ARG A 5 25.66 -22.91 63.68
C ARG A 5 24.37 -23.17 64.46
N MET A 6 23.20 -23.04 63.82
CA MET A 6 22.18 -24.08 63.94
C MET A 6 21.45 -24.29 62.61
N CYS A 7 21.03 -25.54 62.37
CA CYS A 7 20.40 -26.01 61.13
C CYS A 7 18.90 -26.26 61.40
N GLY A 8 18.03 -25.94 60.44
CA GLY A 8 16.59 -26.11 60.56
C GLY A 8 15.93 -26.43 59.23
N ASN A 9 15.84 -27.72 58.90
CA ASN A 9 15.14 -28.21 57.71
C ASN A 9 13.62 -28.06 57.89
N LEU A 10 12.94 -27.35 56.98
CA LEU A 10 11.53 -27.58 56.68
C LEU A 10 11.33 -27.74 55.16
N ARG A 11 11.38 -29.00 54.69
CA ARG A 11 10.66 -29.38 53.48
C ARG A 11 9.18 -29.48 53.83
N CYS A 12 8.29 -28.98 52.97
CA CYS A 12 7.23 -29.79 52.37
C CYS A 12 6.35 -29.02 51.36
N ASN A 13 6.11 -29.67 50.22
CA ASN A 13 4.94 -29.56 49.33
C ASN A 13 4.45 -28.18 48.86
N GLY A 14 4.95 -27.76 47.70
CA GLY A 14 4.05 -27.27 46.66
C GLY A 14 3.33 -28.45 45.99
N ARG A 15 2.02 -28.33 45.71
CA ARG A 15 1.29 -29.13 44.70
C ARG A 15 -0.16 -28.67 44.42
N GLU A 16 -0.75 -27.78 45.22
CA GLU A 16 -2.16 -27.38 45.04
C GLU A 16 -2.39 -26.04 44.33
N ALA A 17 -1.40 -25.15 44.30
CA ALA A 17 -1.56 -23.80 43.72
C ALA A 17 -1.68 -23.79 42.18
N THR A 18 -1.05 -24.74 41.49
CA THR A 18 -0.96 -24.76 40.02
C THR A 18 -2.27 -25.16 39.33
N ALA A 19 -3.05 -26.08 39.91
CA ALA A 19 -4.29 -26.57 39.33
C ALA A 19 -5.42 -25.53 39.31
N ARG A 20 -5.41 -24.56 40.25
CA ARG A 20 -6.42 -23.49 40.26
C ARG A 20 -6.15 -22.41 39.22
N LEU A 21 -4.88 -22.08 38.98
CA LEU A 21 -4.51 -21.13 37.91
C LEU A 21 -4.69 -21.72 36.50
N SER A 22 -4.43 -23.01 36.27
CA SER A 22 -4.68 -23.63 34.96
C SER A 22 -6.16 -23.61 34.60
N ASN A 23 -7.05 -23.91 35.56
CA ASN A 23 -8.49 -23.91 35.32
C ASN A 23 -9.05 -22.50 35.11
N LEU A 24 -8.46 -21.48 35.76
CA LEU A 24 -8.79 -20.08 35.50
C LEU A 24 -8.38 -19.63 34.08
N LEU A 25 -7.20 -20.06 33.62
CA LEU A 25 -6.70 -19.79 32.26
C LEU A 25 -7.52 -20.52 31.18
N ILE A 26 -7.92 -21.77 31.40
CA ILE A 26 -8.77 -22.51 30.46
C ILE A 26 -10.17 -21.88 30.35
N ALA A 27 -10.74 -21.42 31.47
CA ALA A 27 -12.01 -20.68 31.45
C ALA A 27 -11.89 -19.34 30.70
N LEU A 28 -10.77 -18.63 30.85
CA LEU A 28 -10.49 -17.39 30.11
C LEU A 28 -10.31 -17.62 28.61
N CYS A 29 -9.68 -18.74 28.20
CA CYS A 29 -9.53 -19.10 26.79
C CYS A 29 -10.84 -19.52 26.12
N LEU A 30 -11.77 -20.16 26.85
CA LEU A 30 -13.07 -20.56 26.28
C LEU A 30 -14.04 -19.37 26.09
N LEU A 31 -13.90 -18.30 26.87
CA LEU A 31 -14.73 -17.10 26.71
C LEU A 31 -14.28 -16.21 25.53
N ALA A 32 -13.05 -16.38 25.05
CA ALA A 32 -12.46 -15.57 23.98
C ALA A 32 -12.82 -16.01 22.54
N LEU A 33 -13.47 -17.18 22.35
CA LEU A 33 -13.85 -17.68 21.03
C LEU A 33 -15.30 -17.34 20.60
N ALA A 34 -16.08 -16.63 21.42
CA ALA A 34 -17.51 -16.38 21.16
C ALA A 34 -17.80 -15.17 20.26
N GLU A 35 -16.83 -14.28 20.01
CA GLU A 35 -16.98 -13.03 19.25
C GLU A 35 -16.63 -13.22 17.75
N ALA A 36 -17.30 -14.16 17.07
CA ALA A 36 -17.10 -14.42 15.65
C ALA A 36 -18.42 -14.67 14.89
N THR A 37 -19.45 -13.87 15.19
CA THR A 37 -20.75 -13.92 14.48
C THR A 37 -21.29 -12.52 14.18
N GLN A 38 -20.51 -11.69 13.47
CA GLN A 38 -21.10 -10.52 12.80
C GLN A 38 -21.79 -10.96 11.50
N ALA A 39 -23.12 -11.10 11.56
CA ALA A 39 -23.94 -11.05 10.37
C ALA A 39 -23.87 -9.62 9.79
N GLN A 40 -23.42 -9.49 8.54
CA GLN A 40 -23.33 -8.21 7.85
C GLN A 40 -24.74 -7.70 7.47
N THR A 41 -25.37 -6.96 8.38
CA THR A 41 -26.49 -6.09 8.04
C THR A 41 -25.96 -4.87 7.28
N LEU A 42 -26.45 -4.64 6.06
CA LEU A 42 -26.24 -3.36 5.38
C LEU A 42 -26.99 -2.26 6.14
N GLY A 43 -26.26 -1.43 6.88
CA GLY A 43 -26.74 -0.13 7.31
C GLY A 43 -26.70 0.89 6.16
N PRO A 44 -27.63 1.86 6.09
CA PRO A 44 -27.70 2.80 4.98
C PRO A 44 -26.55 3.81 5.02
N ALA A 45 -25.93 4.06 3.86
CA ALA A 45 -24.88 5.05 3.72
C ALA A 45 -25.43 6.49 3.81
N PRO A 46 -24.67 7.47 4.36
CA PRO A 46 -25.07 8.86 4.37
C PRO A 46 -25.08 9.45 2.95
N ALA A 47 -26.12 10.24 2.65
CA ALA A 47 -26.25 10.89 1.35
C ALA A 47 -25.20 12.00 1.16
N VAL A 48 -24.37 11.85 0.13
CA VAL A 48 -23.47 12.91 -0.36
C VAL A 48 -24.12 13.55 -1.58
N SER A 49 -24.47 14.82 -1.51
CA SER A 49 -25.04 15.58 -2.63
C SER A 49 -23.97 15.87 -3.70
N PRO A 50 -24.16 15.46 -4.96
CA PRO A 50 -23.21 15.78 -6.04
C PRO A 50 -23.49 17.18 -6.61
N SER A 51 -22.43 17.94 -6.88
CA SER A 51 -22.50 19.25 -7.54
C SER A 51 -21.89 19.18 -8.95
N ALA A 52 -22.76 18.99 -9.95
CA ALA A 52 -22.63 19.36 -11.36
C ALA A 52 -21.46 18.82 -12.23
N SER A 53 -21.83 17.99 -13.21
CA SER A 53 -21.14 17.65 -14.47
C SER A 53 -19.91 16.71 -14.42
N PRO A 54 -19.68 15.84 -15.43
CA PRO A 54 -20.47 15.63 -16.65
C PRO A 54 -21.75 14.81 -16.40
N GLU A 55 -22.55 14.62 -17.43
CA GLU A 55 -23.78 13.80 -17.38
C GLU A 55 -23.42 12.33 -17.11
N GLU A 56 -23.59 11.90 -15.85
CA GLU A 56 -23.51 10.51 -15.44
C GLU A 56 -24.73 9.77 -16.01
N GLU A 57 -24.57 9.20 -17.20
CA GLU A 57 -25.56 8.33 -17.85
C GLU A 57 -25.86 7.14 -16.92
N THR A 58 -26.84 7.33 -16.04
CA THR A 58 -27.34 6.29 -15.15
C THR A 58 -27.82 5.15 -16.04
N ILE A 59 -27.08 4.03 -16.02
CA ILE A 59 -27.34 2.87 -16.86
C ILE A 59 -28.63 2.20 -16.37
N VAL A 60 -29.77 2.73 -16.78
CA VAL A 60 -31.07 2.13 -16.52
C VAL A 60 -31.09 0.78 -17.24
N PRO A 61 -31.29 -0.34 -16.53
CA PRO A 61 -31.37 -1.66 -17.15
C PRO A 61 -32.68 -1.76 -17.95
N THR A 62 -32.64 -1.26 -19.18
CA THR A 62 -33.71 -1.45 -20.16
C THR A 62 -33.65 -2.87 -20.74
N PHE A 63 -34.80 -3.41 -21.08
CA PHE A 63 -34.93 -4.71 -21.74
C PHE A 63 -34.42 -4.70 -23.19
N GLU A 64 -34.30 -3.51 -23.80
CA GLU A 64 -33.85 -3.34 -25.18
C GLU A 64 -32.33 -3.30 -25.31
N THR A 65 -31.79 -3.95 -26.34
CA THR A 65 -30.34 -3.94 -26.62
C THR A 65 -29.83 -2.54 -26.94
N GLN A 66 -29.07 -1.93 -26.02
CA GLN A 66 -28.47 -0.61 -26.21
C GLN A 66 -27.40 -0.63 -27.33
N LYS A 67 -27.77 -0.19 -28.53
CA LYS A 67 -26.91 -0.23 -29.73
C LYS A 67 -25.68 0.68 -29.69
N LEU A 68 -25.60 1.60 -28.72
CA LEU A 68 -24.49 2.54 -28.55
C LEU A 68 -23.44 2.05 -27.52
N ALA A 69 -23.71 0.95 -26.80
CA ALA A 69 -22.78 0.39 -25.84
C ALA A 69 -21.48 -0.07 -26.53
N ARG A 70 -20.34 0.50 -26.12
CA ARG A 70 -19.02 0.10 -26.62
C ARG A 70 -18.48 -1.05 -25.78
N THR A 71 -18.21 -2.19 -26.42
CA THR A 71 -17.48 -3.29 -25.78
C THR A 71 -16.00 -2.94 -25.65
N TYR A 72 -15.52 -2.79 -24.42
CA TYR A 72 -14.09 -2.66 -24.14
C TYR A 72 -13.50 -4.04 -23.83
N ILE A 73 -12.38 -4.37 -24.47
CA ILE A 73 -11.57 -5.55 -24.16
C ILE A 73 -10.37 -5.06 -23.35
N LEU A 74 -10.19 -5.59 -22.15
CA LEU A 74 -9.10 -5.22 -21.23
C LEU A 74 -8.16 -6.41 -21.07
N ASP A 75 -7.00 -6.33 -21.73
CA ASP A 75 -5.96 -7.36 -21.65
C ASP A 75 -5.20 -7.24 -20.32
N VAL A 76 -5.55 -8.09 -19.35
CA VAL A 76 -4.83 -8.20 -18.08
C VAL A 76 -3.67 -9.19 -18.24
N PRO A 77 -2.40 -8.78 -18.04
CA PRO A 77 -1.26 -9.67 -18.25
C PRO A 77 -1.22 -10.79 -17.20
N ALA A 78 -0.96 -12.02 -17.65
CA ALA A 78 -0.79 -13.17 -16.77
C ALA A 78 0.53 -13.08 -15.97
N PRO A 79 0.57 -13.53 -14.69
CA PRO A 79 1.81 -13.61 -13.93
C PRO A 79 2.86 -14.51 -14.59
N ARG A 80 4.10 -14.04 -14.67
CA ARG A 80 5.24 -14.84 -15.18
C ARG A 80 5.54 -16.03 -14.27
N GLY A 81 5.93 -17.17 -14.84
CA GLY A 81 6.33 -18.36 -14.08
C GLY A 81 7.59 -18.14 -13.22
N GLN A 82 7.57 -18.70 -12.01
CA GLN A 82 8.72 -18.72 -11.09
C GLN A 82 9.81 -19.69 -11.60
N ILE A 83 11.07 -19.27 -11.50
CA ILE A 83 12.22 -20.15 -11.78
C ILE A 83 12.80 -20.65 -10.47
N THR A 84 12.97 -21.96 -10.35
CA THR A 84 13.54 -22.64 -9.18
C THR A 84 14.80 -23.44 -9.54
N ASP A 85 15.70 -23.60 -8.57
CA ASP A 85 16.78 -24.58 -8.65
C ASP A 85 16.24 -26.04 -8.53
N ARG A 86 17.10 -27.05 -8.76
CA ARG A 86 16.82 -28.48 -8.58
C ARG A 86 16.23 -28.84 -7.21
N ASN A 87 16.55 -28.06 -6.18
CA ASN A 87 16.06 -28.22 -4.82
C ASN A 87 14.73 -27.48 -4.56
N GLY A 88 14.11 -26.88 -5.58
CA GLY A 88 12.89 -26.07 -5.45
C GLY A 88 13.10 -24.64 -4.93
N ALA A 89 14.33 -24.25 -4.61
CA ALA A 89 14.64 -22.90 -4.11
C ALA A 89 14.37 -21.81 -5.17
N PRO A 90 13.69 -20.70 -4.84
CA PRO A 90 13.38 -19.63 -5.80
C PRO A 90 14.64 -18.90 -6.26
N LEU A 91 14.84 -18.81 -7.58
CA LEU A 91 15.89 -18.01 -8.22
C LEU A 91 15.33 -16.74 -8.86
N ALA A 92 14.10 -16.80 -9.39
CA ALA A 92 13.37 -15.63 -9.88
C ALA A 92 11.88 -15.77 -9.56
N GLN A 93 11.31 -14.76 -8.90
CA GLN A 93 9.91 -14.70 -8.48
C GLN A 93 9.35 -13.31 -8.83
N ASN A 94 8.06 -13.24 -9.14
CA ASN A 94 7.37 -11.97 -9.34
C ASN A 94 7.09 -11.32 -7.99
N ARG A 95 7.19 -9.99 -7.94
CA ARG A 95 6.78 -9.18 -6.79
C ARG A 95 6.11 -7.93 -7.33
N LEU A 96 4.92 -7.63 -6.84
CA LEU A 96 4.28 -6.34 -7.12
C LEU A 96 5.18 -5.23 -6.57
N THR A 97 5.54 -4.30 -7.44
CA THR A 97 6.34 -3.12 -7.06
C THR A 97 5.68 -1.86 -7.59
N TYR A 98 6.12 -0.72 -7.09
CA TYR A 98 5.52 0.57 -7.42
C TYR A 98 6.58 1.55 -7.92
N ASN A 99 6.23 2.30 -8.97
CA ASN A 99 7.06 3.37 -9.51
C ASN A 99 6.41 4.73 -9.18
N LEU A 100 7.23 5.68 -8.72
CA LEU A 100 6.84 7.07 -8.51
C LEU A 100 7.00 7.86 -9.79
N VAL A 101 5.94 8.53 -10.24
CA VAL A 101 5.94 9.31 -11.49
C VAL A 101 5.33 10.70 -11.33
N ILE A 102 5.80 11.64 -12.14
CA ILE A 102 5.24 12.99 -12.28
C ILE A 102 4.44 13.05 -13.59
N ASN A 103 3.22 13.55 -13.51
CA ASN A 103 2.43 13.95 -14.66
C ASN A 103 2.60 15.46 -14.84
N PHE A 104 2.96 15.87 -16.05
CA PHE A 104 2.89 17.28 -16.43
C PHE A 104 1.42 17.64 -16.69
N PRO A 105 0.97 18.85 -16.31
CA PRO A 105 -0.37 19.30 -16.65
C PRO A 105 -0.53 19.42 -18.17
N THR A 106 -1.75 19.17 -18.65
CA THR A 106 -2.14 19.42 -20.03
C THR A 106 -3.05 20.65 -20.08
N PRO A 107 -2.87 21.59 -21.04
CA PRO A 107 -1.88 21.61 -22.13
C PRO A 107 -0.42 21.81 -21.68
N LEU A 108 0.53 21.39 -22.53
CA LEU A 108 1.99 21.40 -22.26
C LEU A 108 2.62 22.78 -22.55
N ASP A 109 2.10 23.82 -21.92
CA ASP A 109 2.46 25.21 -22.22
C ASP A 109 3.67 25.74 -21.40
N PHE A 110 4.31 24.89 -20.58
CA PHE A 110 5.49 25.30 -19.80
C PHE A 110 6.72 25.54 -20.67
N SER A 111 7.42 26.64 -20.39
CA SER A 111 8.81 26.83 -20.83
C SER A 111 9.75 25.83 -20.18
N ASP A 112 10.93 25.61 -20.78
CA ASP A 112 11.95 24.68 -20.24
C ASP A 112 12.30 24.97 -18.76
N ALA A 113 12.42 26.25 -18.40
CA ALA A 113 12.72 26.66 -17.02
C ALA A 113 11.58 26.31 -16.04
N GLN A 114 10.32 26.50 -16.45
CA GLN A 114 9.14 26.15 -15.65
C GLN A 114 8.98 24.63 -15.53
N ALA A 115 9.23 23.87 -16.60
CA ALA A 115 9.21 22.42 -16.57
C ALA A 115 10.27 21.86 -15.59
N LEU A 116 11.47 22.46 -15.58
CA LEU A 116 12.51 22.14 -14.60
C LEU A 116 12.11 22.50 -13.17
N SER A 117 11.64 23.73 -12.92
CA SER A 117 11.28 24.14 -11.55
C SER A 117 10.14 23.29 -10.99
N TYR A 118 9.09 23.04 -11.76
CA TYR A 118 7.97 22.16 -11.40
C TYR A 118 8.46 20.74 -11.06
N THR A 119 9.32 20.16 -11.91
CA THR A 119 9.84 18.80 -11.67
C THR A 119 10.71 18.75 -10.41
N ARG A 120 11.55 19.77 -10.18
CA ARG A 120 12.44 19.86 -9.01
C ARG A 120 11.68 20.05 -7.70
N GLU A 121 10.68 20.93 -7.68
CA GLU A 121 9.78 21.13 -6.55
C GLU A 121 9.13 19.82 -6.11
N LYS A 122 8.54 19.07 -7.06
CA LYS A 122 7.91 17.77 -6.79
C LYS A 122 8.91 16.71 -6.33
N ILE A 123 10.12 16.68 -6.90
CA ILE A 123 11.21 15.81 -6.42
C ILE A 123 11.59 16.13 -4.97
N ASP A 124 11.68 17.41 -4.61
CA ASP A 124 12.11 17.85 -3.27
C ASP A 124 11.01 17.70 -2.22
N GLU A 125 9.73 17.79 -2.59
CA GLU A 125 8.59 17.40 -1.74
C GLU A 125 8.67 15.92 -1.37
N VAL A 126 8.80 15.03 -2.35
CA VAL A 126 8.77 13.58 -2.10
C VAL A 126 10.10 13.02 -1.58
N ALA A 127 11.24 13.66 -1.88
CA ALA A 127 12.52 13.30 -1.26
C ALA A 127 12.48 13.43 0.28
N LYS A 128 11.66 14.37 0.82
CA LYS A 128 11.46 14.54 2.27
C LYS A 128 10.62 13.40 2.87
N SER A 129 9.59 12.90 2.18
CA SER A 129 8.73 11.81 2.68
C SER A 129 9.39 10.43 2.59
N ILE A 130 10.21 10.21 1.55
CA ILE A 130 10.93 8.94 1.34
C ILE A 130 12.25 8.88 2.14
N GLY A 131 12.91 10.02 2.35
CA GLY A 131 14.28 10.06 2.89
C GLY A 131 15.37 9.66 1.89
N ARG A 132 15.01 9.48 0.60
CA ARG A 132 15.93 9.11 -0.49
C ARG A 132 16.25 10.31 -1.36
N ARG A 133 17.52 10.46 -1.75
CA ARG A 133 17.95 11.47 -2.73
C ARG A 133 17.87 10.94 -4.16
N PHE A 134 17.19 11.68 -5.04
CA PHE A 134 17.07 11.36 -6.46
C PHE A 134 18.12 12.10 -7.28
N ARG A 135 18.90 11.35 -8.08
CA ARG A 135 19.94 11.89 -8.97
C ARG A 135 19.48 11.82 -10.42
N ILE A 136 18.73 12.83 -10.84
CA ILE A 136 18.22 13.01 -12.20
C ILE A 136 18.90 14.26 -12.78
N SER A 137 19.36 14.19 -14.03
CA SER A 137 19.92 15.37 -14.73
C SER A 137 18.82 16.23 -15.35
N ASP A 138 19.01 17.55 -15.37
CA ASP A 138 18.05 18.50 -15.96
C ASP A 138 17.81 18.22 -17.44
N GLU A 139 18.84 17.79 -18.17
CA GLU A 139 18.73 17.36 -19.56
C GLU A 139 17.75 16.18 -19.73
N THR A 140 17.72 15.23 -18.79
CA THR A 140 16.79 14.09 -18.84
C THR A 140 15.34 14.55 -18.67
N ILE A 141 15.11 15.52 -17.77
CA ILE A 141 13.80 16.12 -17.52
C ILE A 141 13.31 16.85 -18.78
N LEU A 142 14.13 17.76 -19.33
CA LEU A 142 13.80 18.52 -20.54
C LEU A 142 13.57 17.60 -21.76
N ARG A 143 14.42 16.58 -21.92
CA ARG A 143 14.28 15.59 -23.01
C ARG A 143 12.99 14.78 -22.87
N HIS A 144 12.57 14.43 -21.65
CA HIS A 144 11.28 13.79 -21.43
C HIS A 144 10.12 14.75 -21.74
N TYR A 145 10.15 15.97 -21.20
CA TYR A 145 9.11 16.97 -21.40
C TYR A 145 8.86 17.26 -22.89
N ARG A 146 9.92 17.55 -23.64
CA ARG A 146 9.83 17.88 -25.08
C ARG A 146 9.40 16.69 -25.95
N ASN A 147 9.94 15.49 -25.70
CA ASN A 147 9.70 14.35 -26.60
C ASN A 147 8.45 13.54 -26.24
N ARG A 148 7.96 13.64 -25.00
CA ARG A 148 6.92 12.77 -24.44
C ARG A 148 6.25 13.35 -23.18
N GLY A 149 6.06 14.68 -23.09
CA GLY A 149 5.48 15.35 -21.91
C GLY A 149 4.08 14.87 -21.49
N ILE A 150 3.31 14.26 -22.40
CA ILE A 150 2.01 13.62 -22.10
C ILE A 150 2.19 12.33 -21.27
N MET A 151 3.34 11.66 -21.38
CA MET A 151 3.64 10.44 -20.64
C MET A 151 4.13 10.75 -19.22
N PRO A 152 3.75 9.95 -18.20
CA PRO A 152 4.30 10.08 -16.86
C PRO A 152 5.83 9.99 -16.84
N PHE A 153 6.49 10.91 -16.13
CA PHE A 153 7.94 10.93 -15.94
C PHE A 153 8.33 10.15 -14.68
N GLU A 154 9.04 9.03 -14.85
CA GLU A 154 9.48 8.20 -13.73
C GLU A 154 10.65 8.82 -12.96
N ILE A 155 10.47 9.08 -11.66
CA ILE A 155 11.55 9.55 -10.76
C ILE A 155 12.26 8.37 -10.10
N ALA A 156 11.45 7.41 -9.61
CA ALA A 156 11.89 6.33 -8.75
C ALA A 156 11.20 5.04 -9.17
N GLN A 157 12.00 4.01 -9.39
CA GLN A 157 11.53 2.66 -9.69
C GLN A 157 11.71 1.76 -8.47
N ASN A 158 10.84 0.75 -8.36
CA ASN A 158 10.88 -0.26 -7.30
C ASN A 158 10.85 0.32 -5.88
N LEU A 159 9.83 1.12 -5.56
CA LEU A 159 9.56 1.55 -4.18
C LEU A 159 9.42 0.33 -3.26
N SER A 160 10.05 0.39 -2.09
CA SER A 160 9.80 -0.58 -1.03
C SER A 160 8.40 -0.39 -0.43
N PRO A 161 7.82 -1.41 0.24
CA PRO A 161 6.51 -1.28 0.86
C PRO A 161 6.42 -0.15 1.89
N GLN A 162 7.50 0.09 2.65
CA GLN A 162 7.54 1.17 3.64
C GLN A 162 7.53 2.56 2.97
N GLU A 163 8.28 2.73 1.89
CA GLU A 163 8.25 3.98 1.10
C GLU A 163 6.87 4.19 0.47
N TYR A 164 6.23 3.15 -0.05
CA TYR A 164 4.87 3.22 -0.61
C TYR A 164 3.83 3.68 0.42
N GLU A 165 3.79 3.05 1.60
CA GLU A 165 2.84 3.40 2.66
C GLU A 165 3.02 4.84 3.17
N ASN A 166 4.25 5.35 3.19
CA ASN A 166 4.54 6.75 3.58
C ASN A 166 4.08 7.78 2.54
N ILE A 167 3.99 7.40 1.26
CA ILE A 167 3.66 8.31 0.15
C ILE A 167 2.16 8.29 -0.19
N LYS A 168 1.50 7.12 -0.10
CA LYS A 168 0.17 6.89 -0.72
C LYS A 168 -0.88 7.93 -0.30
N ASP A 169 -0.85 8.39 0.95
CA ASP A 169 -1.80 9.34 1.54
C ASP A 169 -1.32 10.81 1.43
N ALA A 170 -0.08 11.04 1.00
CA ALA A 170 0.63 12.32 1.00
C ALA A 170 1.19 12.72 -0.38
N LEU A 171 0.59 12.22 -1.47
CA LEU A 171 0.97 12.57 -2.83
C LEU A 171 0.57 14.01 -3.17
N PRO A 172 1.51 14.87 -3.61
CA PRO A 172 1.18 16.20 -4.09
C PRO A 172 0.49 16.13 -5.46
N ALA A 173 -0.31 17.16 -5.78
CA ALA A 173 -0.95 17.27 -7.08
C ALA A 173 0.08 17.21 -8.23
N GLY A 174 -0.25 16.45 -9.27
CA GLY A 174 0.65 16.20 -10.40
C GLY A 174 1.62 15.02 -10.21
N MET A 175 1.57 14.29 -9.09
CA MET A 175 2.26 13.01 -8.92
C MET A 175 1.27 11.85 -8.81
N MET A 176 1.73 10.66 -9.22
CA MET A 176 1.00 9.41 -8.99
C MET A 176 1.98 8.26 -8.75
N VAL A 177 1.47 7.16 -8.23
CA VAL A 177 2.22 5.91 -8.06
C VAL A 177 1.61 4.86 -8.99
N ARG A 178 2.46 4.18 -9.77
CA ARG A 178 2.04 3.18 -10.76
C ARG A 178 2.49 1.78 -10.33
N PRO A 179 1.60 0.77 -10.28
CA PRO A 179 2.00 -0.62 -10.08
C PRO A 179 2.75 -1.15 -11.31
N ILE A 180 3.73 -2.03 -11.07
CA ILE A 180 4.51 -2.80 -12.05
C ILE A 180 4.75 -4.24 -11.57
#